data_AF-A0A3V0PD35-F1
#
_entry.id   AF-A0A3V0PD35-F1
#
_cell.length_a   1.000
_cell.length_b   1.000
_cell.length_c   1.000
_cell.angle_alpha   90.00
_cell.angle_beta   90.00
_cell.angle_gamma   90.00
#
_symmetry.space_group_name_H-M   'P 1'
#
loop_
_entity.id
_entity.type
_entity.pdbx_description
1 polymer ?
#
loop_
_entity_poly.entity_id
_entity_poly.type
_entity_poly.pdbx_seq_one_letter_code
_entity_poly.pdbx_strand_id
1 'polypeptide(L)'
;MNNDELVTRRAQAIAEDRCFSKGRLRDEFRMKPAPGAEPVKWYKNTYGGRFAVYRIADCVPMREKRPLTSKGVSLEIGNFCTLSALFNQLSYAASSYRL
;
A
#
# COMPACT_ATOMS: atom_id res chain seq x y z
N MET A 1 -7.21 12.93 -14.84
CA MET A 1 -6.40 13.53 -13.75
C MET A 1 -4.99 13.06 -13.95
N ASN A 2 -4.07 14.02 -14.16
CA ASN A 2 -2.64 13.72 -14.25
C ASN A 2 -2.14 13.25 -12.88
N ASN A 3 -1.23 12.28 -12.87
CA ASN A 3 -0.72 11.68 -11.64
C ASN A 3 0.00 12.72 -10.77
N ASP A 4 0.68 13.68 -11.39
CA ASP A 4 1.46 14.73 -10.72
C ASP A 4 0.61 15.62 -9.79
N GLU A 5 -0.61 15.98 -10.21
CA GLU A 5 -1.54 16.75 -9.36
C GLU A 5 -2.00 15.95 -8.14
N LEU A 6 -2.18 14.64 -8.28
CA LEU A 6 -2.56 13.76 -7.18
C LEU A 6 -1.42 13.63 -6.17
N VAL A 7 -0.17 13.56 -6.62
CA VAL A 7 1.00 13.51 -5.75
C VAL A 7 1.10 14.80 -4.93
N THR A 8 0.93 15.96 -5.55
CA THR A 8 0.93 17.25 -4.83
C THR A 8 -0.18 17.33 -3.79
N ARG A 9 -1.41 16.92 -4.14
CA ARG A 9 -2.53 16.90 -3.19
C ARG A 9 -2.31 15.93 -2.04
N ARG A 10 -1.72 14.76 -2.31
CA ARG A 10 -1.34 13.79 -1.26
C ARG A 10 -0.31 14.41 -0.32
N ALA A 11 0.74 15.03 -0.86
CA ALA A 11 1.80 15.66 -0.06
C ALA A 11 1.24 16.80 0.83
N GLN A 12 0.39 17.66 0.28
CA GLN A 12 -0.27 18.72 1.05
C GLN A 12 -1.15 18.14 2.16
N ALA A 13 -1.98 17.16 1.85
CA ALA A 13 -2.86 16.57 2.86
C ALA A 13 -2.10 15.77 3.93
N ILE A 14 -0.95 15.17 3.59
CA ILE A 14 -0.02 14.54 4.54
C ILE A 14 0.59 15.62 5.45
N ALA A 15 1.03 16.76 4.90
CA ALA A 15 1.58 17.85 5.69
C ALA A 15 0.55 18.49 6.63
N GLU A 16 -0.72 18.51 6.24
CA GLU A 16 -1.84 19.04 7.05
C GLU A 16 -2.46 17.98 7.99
N ASP A 17 -1.97 16.73 7.99
CA ASP A 17 -2.51 15.60 8.76
C ASP A 17 -4.04 15.42 8.65
N ARG A 18 -4.57 15.70 7.46
CA ARG A 18 -6.01 15.72 7.23
C ARG A 18 -6.62 14.32 7.29
N CYS A 19 -7.85 14.28 7.79
CA CYS A 19 -8.64 13.08 7.99
C CYS A 19 -9.80 13.02 7.00
N PHE A 20 -9.95 11.91 6.29
CA PHE A 20 -10.97 11.75 5.25
C PHE A 20 -11.77 10.46 5.40
N SER A 21 -13.02 10.49 4.91
CA SER A 21 -13.82 9.28 4.79
C SER A 21 -13.30 8.38 3.66
N LYS A 22 -13.59 7.09 3.75
CA LYS A 22 -13.18 6.09 2.75
C LYS A 22 -13.57 6.47 1.30
N GLY A 23 -14.70 7.14 1.10
CA GLY A 23 -15.16 7.58 -0.22
C GLY A 23 -14.27 8.67 -0.84
N ARG A 24 -14.04 9.76 -0.09
CA ARG A 24 -13.20 10.89 -0.53
C ARG A 24 -11.78 10.45 -0.82
N LEU A 25 -11.23 9.59 0.03
CA LEU A 25 -9.89 9.03 -0.15
C LEU A 25 -9.75 8.25 -1.48
N ARG A 26 -10.76 7.46 -1.83
CA ARG A 26 -10.76 6.66 -3.07
C ARG A 26 -10.95 7.54 -4.30
N ASP A 27 -11.94 8.43 -4.25
CA ASP A 27 -12.38 9.16 -5.43
C ASP A 27 -11.41 10.32 -5.76
N GLU A 28 -10.95 11.07 -4.74
CA GLU A 28 -10.10 12.25 -4.90
C GLU A 28 -8.61 11.94 -4.86
N PHE A 29 -8.17 11.12 -3.89
CA PHE A 29 -6.74 10.84 -3.69
C PHE A 29 -6.29 9.54 -4.38
N ARG A 30 -7.23 8.74 -4.90
CA ARG A 30 -6.95 7.38 -5.43
C ARG A 30 -6.15 6.54 -4.44
N MET A 31 -6.50 6.58 -3.16
CA MET A 31 -5.81 5.82 -2.11
C MET A 31 -6.77 4.87 -1.40
N LYS A 32 -6.19 3.86 -0.77
CA LYS A 32 -6.91 2.95 0.13
C LYS A 32 -6.30 3.05 1.53
N PRO A 33 -7.10 2.90 2.60
CA PRO A 33 -6.54 2.72 3.94
C PRO A 33 -5.59 1.51 3.95
N ALA A 34 -4.50 1.57 4.71
CA ALA A 34 -3.61 0.43 4.88
C ALA A 34 -4.37 -0.77 5.49
N PRO A 35 -3.99 -2.02 5.16
CA PRO A 35 -4.55 -3.21 5.80
C PRO A 35 -4.15 -3.21 7.28
N GLY A 36 -5.08 -2.84 8.15
CA GLY A 36 -4.82 -2.67 9.60
C GLY A 36 -4.85 -1.21 10.09
N ALA A 37 -5.10 -0.23 9.22
CA ALA A 37 -5.30 1.15 9.65
C ALA A 37 -6.55 1.26 10.54
N GLU A 38 -6.37 1.72 11.78
CA GLU A 38 -7.48 1.95 12.70
C GLU A 38 -8.23 3.24 12.33
N PRO A 39 -9.58 3.19 12.22
CA PRO A 39 -10.38 4.39 12.05
C PRO A 39 -10.21 5.35 13.22
N VAL A 40 -9.90 6.62 12.94
CA VAL A 40 -9.80 7.66 13.98
C VAL A 40 -11.15 7.89 14.64
N LYS A 41 -12.22 7.89 13.83
CA LYS A 41 -13.57 8.17 14.31
C LYS A 41 -14.63 7.52 13.44
N TRP A 42 -15.71 7.11 14.09
CA TRP A 42 -16.90 6.57 13.47
C TRP A 42 -18.02 7.60 13.49
N TYR A 43 -18.55 7.91 12.32
CA TYR A 43 -19.71 8.78 12.18
C TYR A 43 -20.91 7.96 11.71
N LYS A 44 -22.10 8.31 12.20
CA LYS A 44 -23.36 7.70 11.78
C LYS A 44 -23.90 8.47 10.58
N ASN A 45 -24.35 7.73 9.57
CA ASN A 45 -25.08 8.27 8.43
C ASN A 45 -26.58 8.30 8.73
N THR A 46 -27.32 9.17 8.05
CA THR A 46 -28.80 9.27 8.13
C THR A 46 -29.48 7.97 7.65
N TYR A 47 -28.86 7.26 6.72
CA TYR A 47 -29.33 5.97 6.20
C TYR A 47 -29.01 4.75 7.08
N GLY A 48 -28.64 4.96 8.35
CA GLY A 48 -28.39 3.87 9.32
C GLY A 48 -27.01 3.22 9.25
N GLY A 49 -26.21 3.48 8.21
CA GLY A 49 -24.81 3.05 8.13
C GLY A 49 -23.88 3.86 9.03
N ARG A 50 -22.66 3.36 9.27
CA ARG A 50 -21.56 4.12 9.88
C ARG A 50 -20.40 4.21 8.89
N PHE A 51 -19.72 5.35 8.87
CA PHE A 51 -18.50 5.53 8.08
C PHE A 51 -17.32 5.86 9.00
N ALA A 52 -16.21 5.19 8.70
CA ALA A 52 -14.92 5.39 9.32
C ALA A 52 -14.14 6.50 8.60
N VAL A 53 -13.49 7.34 9.39
CA VAL A 53 -12.56 8.37 8.93
C VAL A 53 -11.14 7.90 9.21
N TYR A 54 -10.28 8.01 8.20
CA TYR A 54 -8.88 7.58 8.22
C TYR A 54 -7.96 8.80 8.04
N ARG A 55 -6.77 8.76 8.65
CA ARG A 55 -5.72 9.72 8.38
C ARG A 55 -5.08 9.40 7.05
N ILE A 56 -4.68 10.43 6.32
CA ILE A 56 -4.01 10.23 5.03
C ILE A 56 -2.61 9.60 5.19
N ALA A 57 -1.94 9.81 6.32
CA ALA A 57 -0.65 9.19 6.64
C ALA A 57 -0.71 7.65 6.67
N ASP A 58 -1.84 7.09 7.11
CA ASP A 58 -2.06 5.63 7.18
C ASP A 58 -2.63 5.04 5.87
N CYS A 59 -2.69 5.84 4.81
CA CYS A 59 -3.29 5.45 3.54
C CYS A 59 -2.23 5.18 2.48
N VAL A 60 -2.46 4.13 1.68
CA VAL A 60 -1.54 3.67 0.63
C VAL A 60 -2.11 4.05 -0.74
N PRO A 61 -1.31 4.63 -1.67
CA PRO A 61 -1.76 4.92 -3.01
C PRO A 61 -2.18 3.64 -3.74
N MET A 62 -3.31 3.70 -4.44
CA MET A 62 -3.78 2.58 -5.24
C MET A 62 -2.82 2.38 -6.41
N ARG A 63 -2.27 1.17 -6.55
CA ARG A 63 -1.40 0.82 -7.67
C ARG A 63 -2.19 0.98 -8.96
N GLU A 64 -1.61 1.70 -9.92
CA GLU A 64 -2.19 1.80 -11.25
C GLU A 64 -2.33 0.40 -11.85
N LYS A 65 -3.46 0.14 -12.53
CA LYS A 65 -3.59 -1.09 -13.32
C LYS A 65 -2.50 -1.03 -14.38
N ARG A 66 -1.58 -2.01 -14.37
CA ARG A 66 -0.66 -2.21 -15.49
C ARG A 66 -1.51 -2.27 -16.76
N PRO A 67 -1.10 -1.61 -17.87
CA PRO A 67 -1.79 -1.82 -19.13
C PRO A 67 -1.82 -3.32 -19.40
N LEU A 68 -2.99 -3.85 -19.80
CA LEU A 68 -3.05 -5.21 -20.35
C LEU A 68 -2.27 -5.21 -21.66
N THR A 69 -0.95 -5.32 -21.55
CA THR A 69 -0.15 -5.82 -22.65
C THR A 69 -0.51 -7.29 -22.78
N SER A 70 -0.82 -7.71 -24.00
CA SER A 70 -1.33 -9.04 -24.37
C SER A 70 -0.35 -10.19 -24.14
N LYS A 71 0.66 -10.02 -23.28
CA LYS A 71 1.61 -11.07 -22.91
C LYS A 71 1.84 -10.97 -21.42
N GLY A 72 1.31 -11.95 -20.69
CA GLY A 72 1.51 -12.07 -19.26
C GLY A 72 3.00 -12.05 -18.93
N VAL A 73 3.37 -11.16 -18.02
CA VAL A 73 4.47 -11.46 -17.11
C VAL A 73 3.80 -11.68 -15.76
N SER A 74 3.29 -12.91 -15.62
CA SER A 74 3.17 -13.54 -14.31
C SER A 74 4.55 -13.43 -13.70
N LEU A 75 4.70 -12.61 -12.65
CA LEU A 75 5.86 -12.75 -11.79
C LEU A 75 5.63 -14.10 -11.11
N GLU A 76 6.19 -15.14 -11.73
CA GLU A 76 6.21 -16.49 -11.23
C GLU A 76 6.58 -16.42 -9.75
N ILE A 77 5.66 -16.88 -8.91
CA ILE A 77 5.81 -17.05 -7.47
C ILE A 77 6.99 -18.04 -7.15
N GLY A 78 7.67 -18.56 -8.18
CA GLY A 78 8.79 -19.50 -8.10
C GLY A 78 10.15 -18.94 -7.65
N ASN A 79 10.33 -17.62 -7.50
CA ASN A 79 11.64 -17.08 -7.10
C ASN A 79 11.87 -16.93 -5.59
N PHE A 80 10.94 -17.41 -4.75
CA PHE A 80 11.18 -17.51 -3.30
C PHE A 80 12.05 -18.73 -2.94
N CYS A 81 12.00 -19.82 -3.70
CA CYS A 81 12.82 -21.02 -3.44
C CYS A 81 14.30 -20.85 -3.84
N THR A 82 14.61 -19.99 -4.81
CA THR A 82 16.01 -19.71 -5.21
C THR A 82 16.68 -18.72 -4.25
N LEU A 83 15.92 -17.76 -3.71
CA LEU A 83 16.40 -16.84 -2.68
C LEU A 83 16.67 -17.55 -1.34
N SER A 84 15.88 -18.56 -0.96
CA SER A 84 16.14 -19.34 0.26
C SER A 84 17.39 -20.24 0.11
N ALA A 85 17.65 -20.77 -1.08
CA ALA A 85 18.86 -21.55 -1.35
C ALA A 85 20.15 -20.72 -1.23
N LEU A 86 20.14 -19.46 -1.71
CA LEU A 86 21.28 -18.54 -1.57
C LEU A 86 21.51 -18.12 -0.12
N PHE A 87 20.45 -17.94 0.68
CA PHE A 87 20.58 -17.62 2.10
C PHE A 87 21.21 -18.78 2.90
N ASN A 88 20.85 -20.04 2.55
CA ASN A 88 21.37 -21.22 3.23
C ASN A 88 22.85 -21.50 2.90
N GLN A 89 23.29 -21.18 1.68
CA GLN A 89 24.72 -21.26 1.30
C GLN A 89 25.59 -20.24 2.05
N LEU A 90 25.10 -19.02 2.28
CA LEU A 90 25.84 -18.01 3.05
C LEU A 90 26.04 -18.41 4.52
N SER A 91 25.05 -19.10 5.13
CA SER A 91 25.20 -19.63 6.49
C SER A 91 26.17 -20.82 6.58
N TYR A 92 26.24 -21.69 5.57
CA TYR A 92 27.18 -22.82 5.56
C TYR A 92 28.65 -22.38 5.37
N ALA A 93 28.88 -21.33 4.58
CA ALA A 93 30.23 -20.81 4.36
C ALA A 93 30.81 -20.11 5.60
N ALA A 94 29.98 -19.47 6.44
CA ALA A 94 30.46 -18.77 7.64
C ALA A 94 30.85 -19.70 8.81
N SER A 95 30.46 -20.98 8.77
CA SER A 95 30.75 -21.95 9.83
C SER A 95 32.11 -22.65 9.68
N SER A 96 32.83 -22.45 8.57
CA SER A 96 34.09 -23.16 8.27
C SER A 96 35.37 -22.36 8.54
N TYR A 97 35.28 -21.14 9.08
CA TYR A 97 36.45 -20.33 9.49
C TYR A 97 36.58 -20.23 11.01
N ARG A 98 36.23 -21.31 11.73
CA ARG A 98 36.51 -21.43 13.17
C ARG A 98 37.30 -22.72 13.43
N LEU A 99 38.57 -22.67 13.05
CA LEU A 99 39.67 -23.42 13.66
C LEU A 99 40.79 -22.42 13.93
#